data_AF-A0A7C5TEH4-F1
#
_entry.id   AF-A0A7C5TEH4-F1
#
_cell.length_a   1.000
_cell.length_b   1.000
_cell.length_c   1.000
_cell.angle_alpha   90.00
_cell.angle_beta   90.00
_cell.angle_gamma   90.00
#
_symmetry.space_group_name_H-M   'P 1'
#
loop_
_entity.id
_entity.type
_entity.pdbx_description
1 polymer ?
#
loop_
_entity_poly.entity_id
_entity_poly.type
_entity_poly.pdbx_seq_one_letter_code
_entity_poly.pdbx_strand_id
1 'polypeptide(L)'
;MRSPKIRRYAVIIAMALMLASVVILADVIYYYQGVITAQVTTPPLKFYSGENFKYKGEKFPLNSQVENYANFTALPTGTGFTATIQLTNASYAYFYHALGLVVNEQGWLYVTNVKANGSIIETLTIIVQSVSTGESTGESWGESTGKLCRFTVISNSQPITSPNTACNLRPGPYYISVLVQPVTPLSKGQSETVTLYFGYNIASKERVPLPPISG
;
A
#
# COMPACT_ATOMS: atom_id res chain seq x y z
N MET A 1 24.31 -86.50 -8.18
CA MET A 1 22.83 -86.52 -8.15
C MET A 1 22.33 -85.45 -7.20
N ARG A 2 21.74 -84.35 -7.68
CA ARG A 2 21.07 -83.34 -6.84
C ARG A 2 19.56 -83.61 -6.87
N SER A 3 18.97 -83.84 -5.69
CA SER A 3 17.57 -84.26 -5.53
C SER A 3 16.58 -83.31 -6.24
N PRO A 4 15.61 -83.83 -7.01
CA PRO A 4 14.61 -83.03 -7.73
C PRO A 4 13.67 -82.24 -6.80
N LYS A 5 13.66 -82.56 -5.49
CA LYS A 5 12.90 -81.83 -4.47
C LYS A 5 13.50 -80.46 -4.17
N ILE A 6 14.83 -80.31 -4.22
CA ILE A 6 15.54 -79.04 -3.91
C ILE A 6 15.26 -77.97 -4.97
N ARG A 7 15.11 -78.39 -6.25
CA ARG A 7 14.83 -77.49 -7.37
C ARG A 7 13.43 -76.84 -7.29
N ARG A 8 12.44 -77.55 -6.73
CA ARG A 8 11.07 -77.03 -6.56
C ARG A 8 10.97 -76.01 -5.43
N TYR A 9 11.63 -76.26 -4.30
CA TYR A 9 11.67 -75.30 -3.18
C TYR A 9 12.42 -74.02 -3.55
N ALA A 10 13.52 -74.12 -4.32
CA ALA A 10 14.25 -72.95 -4.79
C ALA A 10 13.41 -72.05 -5.70
N VAL A 11 12.56 -72.63 -6.57
CA VAL A 11 11.66 -71.87 -7.43
C VAL A 11 10.55 -71.19 -6.62
N ILE A 12 9.96 -71.88 -5.65
CA ILE A 12 8.92 -71.30 -4.77
C ILE A 12 9.48 -70.16 -3.92
N ILE A 13 10.69 -70.33 -3.36
CA ILE A 13 11.36 -69.28 -2.58
C ILE A 13 11.75 -68.08 -3.46
N ALA A 14 12.24 -68.32 -4.69
CA ALA A 14 12.54 -67.25 -5.63
C ALA A 14 11.26 -66.51 -6.08
N MET A 15 10.14 -67.21 -6.27
CA MET A 15 8.85 -66.61 -6.61
C MET A 15 8.28 -65.79 -5.45
N ALA A 16 8.42 -66.27 -4.21
CA ALA A 16 8.03 -65.55 -3.00
C ALA A 16 8.88 -64.29 -2.76
N LEU A 17 10.19 -64.35 -3.05
CA LEU A 17 11.08 -63.18 -2.99
C LEU A 17 10.80 -62.16 -4.10
N MET A 18 10.44 -62.61 -5.31
CA MET A 18 9.98 -61.71 -6.37
C MET A 18 8.64 -61.06 -6.04
N LEU A 19 7.70 -61.78 -5.41
CA LEU A 19 6.44 -61.22 -4.91
C LEU A 19 6.67 -60.22 -3.76
N ALA A 20 7.66 -60.43 -2.91
CA ALA A 20 8.05 -59.48 -1.87
C ALA A 20 8.79 -58.23 -2.41
N SER A 21 9.41 -58.32 -3.59
CA SER A 21 10.14 -57.21 -4.21
C SER A 21 9.26 -56.15 -4.88
N VAL A 22 7.96 -56.44 -5.08
CA VAL A 22 6.98 -55.48 -5.60
C VAL A 22 6.03 -55.04 -4.49
N VAL A 23 6.58 -54.72 -3.31
CA VAL A 23 5.91 -53.81 -2.37
C VAL A 23 6.50 -52.43 -2.62
N ILE A 24 6.07 -51.81 -3.71
CA ILE A 24 6.30 -50.39 -3.94
C ILE A 24 5.51 -49.69 -2.83
N LEU A 25 6.19 -48.98 -1.93
CA LEU A 25 5.55 -48.01 -1.04
C LEU A 25 4.88 -46.98 -1.96
N ALA A 26 3.58 -47.13 -2.20
CA ALA A 26 2.84 -46.15 -2.97
C ALA A 26 2.81 -44.85 -2.15
N ASP A 27 3.40 -43.79 -2.67
CA ASP A 27 3.21 -42.46 -2.12
C ASP A 27 1.72 -42.11 -2.27
N VAL A 28 1.01 -42.04 -1.14
CA VAL A 28 -0.38 -41.60 -1.12
C VAL A 28 -0.38 -40.08 -1.17
N ILE A 29 -0.57 -39.53 -2.38
CA ILE A 29 -0.63 -38.08 -2.59
C ILE A 29 -2.08 -37.66 -2.78
N TYR A 30 -2.57 -36.83 -1.86
CA TYR A 30 -3.89 -36.20 -1.97
C TYR A 30 -3.74 -34.86 -2.68
N TYR A 31 -4.36 -34.74 -3.85
CA TYR A 31 -4.47 -33.49 -4.57
C TYR A 31 -5.85 -32.87 -4.32
N TYR A 32 -5.85 -31.64 -3.83
CA TYR A 32 -7.07 -30.85 -3.68
C TYR A 32 -7.09 -29.80 -4.78
N GLN A 33 -8.19 -29.74 -5.55
CA GLN A 33 -8.37 -28.73 -6.59
C GLN A 33 -9.04 -27.49 -6.00
N GLY A 34 -8.42 -26.34 -6.21
CA GLY A 34 -9.05 -25.03 -6.06
C GLY A 34 -9.30 -24.40 -7.43
N VAL A 35 -10.38 -23.63 -7.57
CA VAL A 35 -10.65 -22.82 -8.77
C VAL A 35 -10.75 -21.36 -8.34
N ILE A 36 -9.95 -20.49 -8.96
CA ILE A 36 -9.97 -19.05 -8.72
C ILE A 36 -10.47 -18.38 -10.00
N THR A 37 -11.47 -17.51 -9.88
CA THR A 37 -11.95 -16.66 -10.98
C THR A 37 -11.67 -15.20 -10.62
N ALA A 38 -10.83 -14.53 -11.40
CA ALA A 38 -10.56 -13.11 -11.26
C ALA A 38 -11.43 -12.29 -12.23
N GLN A 39 -11.97 -11.17 -11.77
CA GLN A 39 -12.77 -10.24 -12.56
C GLN A 39 -12.23 -8.82 -12.40
N VAL A 40 -12.37 -7.99 -13.43
CA VAL A 40 -11.92 -6.59 -13.39
C VAL A 40 -12.98 -5.72 -12.73
N THR A 41 -12.57 -4.94 -11.74
CA THR A 41 -13.43 -3.95 -11.06
C THR A 41 -12.76 -2.57 -11.05
N THR A 42 -13.54 -1.54 -10.73
CA THR A 42 -13.01 -0.18 -10.53
C THR A 42 -12.16 -0.15 -9.26
N PRO A 43 -10.98 0.50 -9.25
CA PRO A 43 -10.17 0.59 -8.05
C PRO A 43 -10.93 1.34 -6.93
N PRO A 44 -10.75 0.94 -5.65
CA PRO A 44 -11.47 1.53 -4.53
C PRO A 44 -11.06 3.00 -4.27
N LEU A 45 -9.89 3.40 -4.74
CA LEU A 45 -9.34 4.75 -4.66
C LEU A 45 -8.85 5.22 -6.02
N LYS A 46 -8.95 6.54 -6.27
CA LYS A 46 -8.35 7.18 -7.43
C LYS A 46 -7.79 8.56 -7.09
N PHE A 47 -6.52 8.77 -7.39
CA PHE A 47 -5.83 10.05 -7.22
C PHE A 47 -6.03 10.97 -8.44
N TYR A 48 -6.04 12.28 -8.19
CA TYR A 48 -6.20 13.33 -9.19
C TYR A 48 -5.22 14.47 -8.93
N SER A 49 -4.78 15.11 -10.01
CA SER A 49 -3.98 16.35 -10.00
C SER A 49 -4.45 17.27 -11.13
N GLY A 50 -3.90 18.48 -11.18
CA GLY A 50 -4.29 19.56 -12.10
C GLY A 50 -5.00 20.69 -11.37
N GLU A 51 -5.84 21.44 -12.08
CA GLU A 51 -6.59 22.58 -11.53
C GLU A 51 -7.82 22.16 -10.72
N ASN A 52 -8.40 21.01 -11.03
CA ASN A 52 -9.58 20.47 -10.35
C ASN A 52 -9.76 18.98 -10.61
N PHE A 53 -10.56 18.33 -9.78
CA PHE A 53 -11.11 16.99 -10.05
C PHE A 53 -12.63 17.01 -9.99
N LYS A 54 -13.26 15.99 -10.59
CA LYS A 54 -14.72 15.87 -10.62
C LYS A 54 -15.20 14.70 -9.79
N TYR A 55 -16.27 14.92 -9.03
CA TYR A 55 -17.02 13.86 -8.36
C TYR A 55 -18.52 14.15 -8.50
N LYS A 56 -19.28 13.17 -9.02
CA LYS A 56 -20.73 13.31 -9.31
C LYS A 56 -21.12 14.58 -10.10
N GLY A 57 -20.25 15.02 -11.01
CA GLY A 57 -20.49 16.19 -11.86
C GLY A 57 -20.03 17.53 -11.27
N GLU A 58 -19.77 17.58 -9.96
CA GLU A 58 -19.22 18.75 -9.29
C GLU A 58 -17.71 18.85 -9.48
N LYS A 59 -17.18 20.08 -9.55
CA LYS A 59 -15.76 20.37 -9.70
C LYS A 59 -15.17 20.85 -8.37
N PHE A 60 -14.04 20.26 -7.99
CA PHE A 60 -13.33 20.57 -6.76
C PHE A 60 -11.93 21.10 -7.09
N PRO A 61 -11.60 22.37 -6.75
CA PRO A 61 -10.34 22.99 -7.13
C PRO A 61 -9.14 22.37 -6.41
N LEU A 62 -7.99 22.33 -7.09
CA LEU A 62 -6.73 21.79 -6.59
C LEU A 62 -5.58 22.78 -6.83
N ASN A 63 -4.59 22.76 -5.95
CA ASN A 63 -3.35 23.53 -6.08
C ASN A 63 -2.18 22.61 -6.43
N SER A 64 -2.38 21.76 -7.44
CA SER A 64 -1.39 20.74 -7.80
C SER A 64 -0.09 21.33 -8.33
N GLN A 65 -0.13 22.57 -8.83
CA GLN A 65 1.03 23.27 -9.38
C GLN A 65 1.14 24.66 -8.77
N VAL A 66 2.31 24.95 -8.21
CA VAL A 66 2.68 26.28 -7.71
C VAL A 66 4.01 26.61 -8.37
N GLU A 67 3.99 27.60 -9.26
CA GLU A 67 5.15 27.96 -10.08
C GLU A 67 6.42 28.11 -9.22
N ASN A 68 7.52 27.48 -9.64
CA ASN A 68 8.81 27.47 -8.95
C ASN A 68 8.86 26.83 -7.55
N TYR A 69 7.73 26.39 -6.98
CA TYR A 69 7.69 25.87 -5.60
C TYR A 69 7.22 24.42 -5.48
N ALA A 70 6.22 24.00 -6.25
CA ALA A 70 5.74 22.62 -6.17
C ALA A 70 5.02 22.15 -7.43
N ASN A 71 5.14 20.87 -7.72
CA ASN A 71 4.37 20.16 -8.73
C ASN A 71 3.97 18.78 -8.19
N PHE A 72 2.67 18.55 -8.09
CA PHE A 72 2.04 17.30 -7.68
C PHE A 72 1.33 16.71 -8.91
N THR A 73 1.66 15.47 -9.25
CA THR A 73 1.14 14.80 -10.45
C THR A 73 0.60 13.43 -10.09
N ALA A 74 -0.70 13.22 -10.24
CA ALA A 74 -1.29 11.89 -10.14
C ALA A 74 -0.80 11.03 -11.30
N LEU A 75 -0.52 9.75 -11.03
CA LEU A 75 -0.12 8.81 -12.07
C LEU A 75 -1.26 8.63 -13.09
N PRO A 76 -0.97 8.33 -14.37
CA PRO A 76 -2.01 8.12 -15.39
C PRO A 76 -3.03 7.02 -15.02
N THR A 77 -2.59 6.02 -14.26
CA THR A 77 -3.42 4.93 -13.73
C THR A 77 -4.34 5.37 -12.60
N GLY A 78 -4.09 6.53 -11.98
CA GLY A 78 -4.79 7.03 -10.80
C GLY A 78 -4.47 6.25 -9.52
N THR A 79 -3.45 5.40 -9.51
CA THR A 79 -3.09 4.50 -8.39
C THR A 79 -2.06 5.10 -7.42
N GLY A 80 -1.63 6.34 -7.65
CA GLY A 80 -0.64 7.03 -6.84
C GLY A 80 -0.31 8.39 -7.44
N PHE A 81 0.76 9.00 -6.97
CA PHE A 81 1.23 10.30 -7.45
C PHE A 81 2.74 10.45 -7.29
N THR A 82 3.30 11.45 -7.96
CA THR A 82 4.64 11.98 -7.72
C THR A 82 4.51 13.44 -7.27
N ALA A 83 5.49 13.90 -6.49
CA ALA A 83 5.56 15.28 -6.05
C ALA A 83 7.00 15.78 -6.09
N THR A 84 7.19 16.99 -6.62
CA THR A 84 8.45 17.74 -6.54
C THR A 84 8.15 19.02 -5.78
N ILE A 85 8.86 19.26 -4.68
CA ILE A 85 8.71 20.45 -3.85
C ILE A 85 10.08 21.13 -3.70
N GLN A 86 10.09 22.46 -3.73
CA GLN A 86 11.27 23.26 -3.43
C GLN A 86 11.21 23.68 -1.97
N LEU A 87 12.18 23.22 -1.18
CA LEU A 87 12.31 23.58 0.22
C LEU A 87 13.25 24.78 0.39
N THR A 88 12.95 25.61 1.36
CA THR A 88 13.75 26.79 1.75
C THR A 88 14.03 26.72 3.26
N ASN A 89 14.74 27.71 3.82
CA ASN A 89 14.96 27.83 5.26
C ASN A 89 13.73 28.30 6.06
N ALA A 90 12.52 28.04 5.56
CA ALA A 90 11.28 28.31 6.28
C ALA A 90 11.07 27.29 7.41
N SER A 91 10.29 27.66 8.42
CA SER A 91 9.92 26.75 9.53
C SER A 91 9.07 25.57 9.04
N TYR A 92 8.25 25.77 8.01
CA TYR A 92 7.52 24.74 7.28
C TYR A 92 7.05 25.25 5.92
N ALA A 93 6.71 24.32 5.01
CA ALA A 93 5.98 24.55 3.78
C ALA A 93 4.67 23.75 3.82
N TYR A 94 3.54 24.41 3.58
CA TYR A 94 2.22 23.77 3.58
C TYR A 94 1.54 23.93 2.21
N PHE A 95 1.35 22.80 1.53
CA PHE A 95 0.68 22.72 0.23
C PHE A 95 -0.74 22.22 0.43
N TYR A 96 -1.70 23.15 0.51
CA TYR A 96 -3.10 22.85 0.76
C TYR A 96 -3.82 22.39 -0.52
N HIS A 97 -4.62 21.33 -0.40
CA HIS A 97 -5.41 20.75 -1.50
C HIS A 97 -4.56 20.46 -2.76
N ALA A 98 -3.35 19.93 -2.53
CA ALA A 98 -2.36 19.66 -3.55
C ALA A 98 -2.78 18.52 -4.50
N LEU A 99 -3.58 17.56 -4.04
CA LEU A 99 -4.13 16.48 -4.85
C LEU A 99 -5.60 16.22 -4.50
N GLY A 100 -6.32 15.64 -5.44
CA GLY A 100 -7.66 15.09 -5.23
C GLY A 100 -7.62 13.59 -4.99
N LEU A 101 -8.57 13.08 -4.22
CA LEU A 101 -8.77 11.66 -3.99
C LEU A 101 -10.26 11.35 -4.07
N VAL A 102 -10.64 10.40 -4.91
CA VAL A 102 -12.00 9.84 -4.93
C VAL A 102 -11.96 8.46 -4.31
N VAL A 103 -12.82 8.25 -3.32
CA VAL A 103 -13.07 6.96 -2.69
C VAL A 103 -14.36 6.40 -3.30
N ASN A 104 -14.26 5.23 -3.93
CA ASN A 104 -15.40 4.54 -4.54
C ASN A 104 -16.04 3.52 -3.59
N GLU A 105 -15.21 2.88 -2.76
CA GLU A 105 -15.63 1.83 -1.82
C GLU A 105 -15.19 2.21 -0.41
N GLN A 106 -16.01 1.92 0.60
CA GLN A 106 -15.61 2.14 1.99
C GLN A 106 -14.41 1.25 2.37
N GLY A 107 -13.50 1.76 3.19
CA GLY A 107 -12.31 1.01 3.61
C GLY A 107 -11.39 1.82 4.50
N TRP A 108 -10.20 1.31 4.79
CA TRP A 108 -9.22 1.90 5.69
C TRP A 108 -7.94 2.23 4.91
N LEU A 109 -7.67 3.53 4.75
CA LEU A 109 -6.46 4.07 4.16
C LEU A 109 -5.32 4.06 5.17
N TYR A 110 -4.16 3.56 4.78
CA TYR A 110 -2.95 3.61 5.60
C TYR A 110 -1.73 3.88 4.72
N VAL A 111 -0.65 4.32 5.34
CA VAL A 111 0.66 4.45 4.67
C VAL A 111 1.58 3.34 5.16
N THR A 112 2.39 2.78 4.28
CA THR A 112 3.38 1.75 4.58
C THR A 112 4.63 1.91 3.73
N ASN A 113 5.68 1.16 4.07
CA ASN A 113 6.92 1.03 3.30
C ASN A 113 7.57 2.39 3.00
N VAL A 114 7.58 3.30 3.98
CA VAL A 114 8.23 4.60 3.85
C VAL A 114 9.74 4.41 3.82
N LYS A 115 10.39 4.99 2.82
CA LYS A 115 11.85 5.04 2.65
C LYS A 115 12.25 6.47 2.31
N ALA A 116 13.40 6.90 2.82
CA ALA A 116 13.99 8.19 2.49
C ALA A 116 15.45 7.99 2.07
N ASN A 117 15.92 8.80 1.12
CA ASN A 117 17.33 8.89 0.74
C ASN A 117 17.80 10.34 0.90
N GLY A 118 18.07 10.72 2.14
CA GLY A 118 18.43 12.08 2.55
C GLY A 118 17.99 12.35 3.98
N SER A 119 18.26 13.56 4.46
CA SER A 119 17.89 14.01 5.81
C SER A 119 17.71 15.54 5.84
N ILE A 120 17.17 16.11 4.77
CA ILE A 120 16.82 17.54 4.71
C ILE A 120 15.38 17.79 5.12
N ILE A 121 14.56 16.74 5.23
CA ILE A 121 13.19 16.81 5.72
C ILE A 121 13.16 16.34 7.17
N GLU A 122 12.88 17.25 8.10
CA GLU A 122 12.74 16.93 9.52
C GLU A 122 11.43 16.20 9.81
N THR A 123 10.33 16.70 9.22
CA THR A 123 9.00 16.10 9.36
C THR A 123 8.22 16.23 8.06
N LEU A 124 7.55 15.14 7.66
CA LEU A 124 6.65 15.10 6.51
C LEU A 124 5.32 14.53 6.94
N THR A 125 4.25 15.29 6.74
CA THR A 125 2.88 14.87 7.06
C THR A 125 1.97 15.02 5.84
N ILE A 126 1.26 13.94 5.54
CA ILE A 126 0.20 13.90 4.53
C ILE A 126 -1.14 14.00 5.24
N ILE A 127 -1.99 14.90 4.77
CA ILE A 127 -3.29 15.17 5.35
C ILE A 127 -4.36 14.85 4.31
N VAL A 128 -5.29 13.96 4.64
CA VAL A 128 -6.45 13.65 3.79
C VAL A 128 -7.68 14.22 4.47
N GLN A 129 -8.42 15.07 3.78
CA GLN A 129 -9.60 15.74 4.32
C GLN A 129 -10.78 15.53 3.38
N SER A 130 -11.96 15.25 3.93
CA SER A 130 -13.17 15.25 3.10
C SER A 130 -13.42 16.64 2.53
N VAL A 131 -13.91 16.72 1.28
CA VAL A 131 -14.25 18.01 0.67
C VAL A 131 -15.51 18.64 1.29
N SER A 132 -16.38 17.82 1.89
CA SER A 132 -17.49 18.32 2.68
C SER A 132 -16.98 18.80 4.05
N THR A 133 -16.52 20.04 4.15
CA THR A 133 -16.19 20.67 5.44
C THR A 133 -16.88 22.02 5.60
N GLY A 134 -18.07 21.94 6.19
CA GLY A 134 -18.48 22.89 7.21
C GLY A 134 -18.75 22.11 8.49
N GLU A 135 -17.73 21.54 9.14
CA GLU A 135 -17.82 21.15 10.55
C GLU A 135 -16.45 20.81 11.16
N SER A 136 -16.31 21.28 12.38
CA SER A 136 -15.11 21.66 13.13
C SER A 136 -14.19 20.53 13.57
N THR A 137 -12.92 20.93 13.71
CA THR A 137 -11.96 20.50 14.73
C THR A 137 -12.61 19.89 15.98
N GLY A 138 -12.32 18.62 16.26
CA GLY A 138 -12.66 18.02 17.54
C GLY A 138 -12.65 16.51 17.47
N GLU A 139 -11.78 15.89 18.25
CA GLU A 139 -11.90 14.48 18.58
C GLU A 139 -13.30 14.23 19.18
N SER A 140 -14.11 13.38 18.55
CA SER A 140 -15.19 12.70 19.25
C SER A 140 -15.57 11.41 18.56
N TRP A 141 -15.64 10.35 19.35
CA TRP A 141 -16.18 9.04 18.98
C TRP A 141 -17.69 9.20 18.78
N GLY A 142 -18.10 9.62 17.59
CA GLY A 142 -19.50 9.88 17.32
C GLY A 142 -19.65 10.47 15.93
N GLU A 143 -20.02 9.59 15.01
CA GLU A 143 -20.66 9.84 13.73
C GLU A 143 -21.04 11.32 13.44
N SER A 144 -20.39 11.88 12.41
CA SER A 144 -20.65 13.18 11.73
C SER A 144 -19.78 14.36 12.17
N THR A 145 -18.58 14.45 11.58
CA THR A 145 -17.78 15.68 11.39
C THR A 145 -16.71 15.39 10.34
N GLY A 146 -16.35 16.38 9.50
CA GLY A 146 -15.51 16.21 8.31
C GLY A 146 -14.24 15.41 8.57
N LYS A 147 -14.09 14.28 7.89
CA LYS A 147 -13.03 13.33 8.22
C LYS A 147 -11.65 13.85 7.84
N LEU A 148 -10.78 13.96 8.83
CA LEU A 148 -9.37 14.34 8.70
C LEU A 148 -8.46 13.15 9.05
N CYS A 149 -7.69 12.67 8.09
CA CYS A 149 -6.61 11.70 8.30
C CYS A 149 -5.27 12.43 8.28
N ARG A 150 -4.39 12.15 9.24
CA ARG A 150 -3.01 12.67 9.25
C ARG A 150 -2.04 11.50 9.29
N PHE A 151 -1.14 11.46 8.32
CA PHE A 151 -0.08 10.46 8.23
C PHE A 151 1.26 11.17 8.29
N THR A 152 1.91 11.16 9.45
CA THR A 152 3.30 11.56 9.55
C THR A 152 4.17 10.40 9.08
N VAL A 153 4.96 10.64 8.05
CA VAL A 153 5.74 9.60 7.34
C VAL A 153 7.25 9.79 7.52
N ILE A 154 7.71 11.01 7.74
CA ILE A 154 9.05 11.32 8.24
C ILE A 154 8.90 12.03 9.58
N SER A 155 9.71 11.68 10.58
CA SER A 155 9.81 12.36 11.87
C SER A 155 11.24 12.28 12.38
N ASN A 156 11.76 13.40 12.92
CA ASN A 156 13.16 13.55 13.33
C ASN A 156 14.13 13.12 12.22
N SER A 157 13.85 13.54 10.98
CA SER A 157 14.64 13.20 9.80
C SER A 157 14.76 11.70 9.49
N GLN A 158 13.84 10.86 10.00
CA GLN A 158 13.82 9.42 9.78
C GLN A 158 12.46 8.94 9.27
N PRO A 159 12.42 7.94 8.37
CA PRO A 159 11.17 7.36 7.89
C PRO A 159 10.45 6.56 8.99
N ILE A 160 9.16 6.81 9.14
CA ILE A 160 8.29 6.02 10.02
C ILE A 160 7.87 4.76 9.27
N THR A 161 8.33 3.61 9.75
CA THR A 161 8.08 2.30 9.12
C THR A 161 6.67 1.76 9.37
N SER A 162 5.91 2.36 10.32
CA SER A 162 4.55 1.92 10.65
C SER A 162 3.67 3.09 11.14
N PRO A 163 3.32 4.08 10.30
CA PRO A 163 2.58 5.25 10.73
C PRO A 163 1.25 4.85 11.40
N ASN A 164 1.01 5.41 12.60
CA ASN A 164 0.30 4.75 13.70
C ASN A 164 -1.22 4.53 13.54
N THR A 165 -1.84 4.89 12.42
CA THR A 165 -3.32 4.78 12.34
C THR A 165 -3.82 4.58 10.92
N ALA A 166 -4.63 3.55 10.71
CA ALA A 166 -5.43 3.42 9.50
C ALA A 166 -6.66 4.34 9.60
N CYS A 167 -6.98 5.04 8.52
CA CYS A 167 -8.07 5.99 8.45
C CYS A 167 -9.24 5.42 7.64
N ASN A 168 -10.38 5.18 8.28
CA ASN A 168 -11.58 4.71 7.59
C ASN A 168 -12.09 5.79 6.61
N LEU A 169 -12.27 5.54 5.33
CA LEU A 169 -12.84 6.49 4.38
C LEU A 169 -14.19 5.95 3.87
N ARG A 170 -15.20 6.83 3.83
CA ARG A 170 -16.47 6.54 3.16
C ARG A 170 -16.40 6.98 1.69
N PRO A 171 -17.21 6.42 0.78
CA PRO A 171 -17.26 6.86 -0.61
C PRO A 171 -17.52 8.36 -0.71
N GLY A 172 -16.70 9.07 -1.49
CA GLY A 172 -16.75 10.52 -1.57
C GLY A 172 -15.49 11.18 -2.12
N PRO A 173 -15.52 12.51 -2.30
CA PRO A 173 -14.38 13.31 -2.69
C PRO A 173 -13.58 13.76 -1.45
N TYR A 174 -12.26 13.74 -1.59
CA TYR A 174 -11.30 14.16 -0.56
C TYR A 174 -10.20 15.02 -1.19
N TYR A 175 -9.66 15.95 -0.41
CA TYR A 175 -8.40 16.63 -0.72
C TYR A 175 -7.25 15.96 0.01
N ILE A 176 -6.07 16.04 -0.61
CA ILE A 176 -4.80 15.70 0.03
C ILE A 176 -3.96 16.97 0.10
N SER A 177 -3.49 17.30 1.30
CA SER A 177 -2.55 18.38 1.58
C SER A 177 -1.23 17.80 2.10
N VAL A 178 -0.14 18.51 1.87
CA VAL A 178 1.21 18.08 2.30
C VAL A 178 1.85 19.17 3.15
N LEU A 179 2.30 18.80 4.35
CA LEU A 179 3.05 19.65 5.26
C LEU A 179 4.48 19.12 5.39
N VAL A 180 5.46 19.96 5.10
CA VAL A 180 6.89 19.59 5.14
C VAL A 180 7.64 20.57 6.01
N GLN A 181 8.41 20.06 6.95
CA GLN A 181 9.34 20.84 7.77
C GLN A 181 10.76 20.47 7.37
N PRO A 182 11.58 21.42 6.90
CA PRO A 182 12.97 21.14 6.56
C PRO A 182 13.86 21.11 7.81
N VAL A 183 15.00 20.44 7.71
CA VAL A 183 16.12 20.64 8.63
C VAL A 183 16.81 21.95 8.25
N THR A 184 16.87 22.92 9.15
CA THR A 184 17.51 24.21 8.89
C THR A 184 18.86 24.33 9.59
N PRO A 185 19.88 24.94 8.96
CA PRO A 185 19.85 25.53 7.62
C PRO A 185 20.05 24.49 6.49
N LEU A 186 19.31 24.67 5.40
CA LEU A 186 19.52 24.00 4.12
C LEU A 186 20.64 24.69 3.33
N SER A 187 21.42 23.86 2.63
CA SER A 187 22.45 24.26 1.68
C SER A 187 21.98 24.06 0.25
N LYS A 188 22.42 24.94 -0.66
CA LYS A 188 22.04 24.88 -2.08
C LYS A 188 22.51 23.56 -2.70
N GLY A 189 21.61 22.90 -3.45
CA GLY A 189 21.90 21.65 -4.15
C GLY A 189 21.60 20.38 -3.35
N GLN A 190 21.20 20.50 -2.08
CA GLN A 190 20.70 19.34 -1.34
C GLN A 190 19.34 18.89 -1.89
N SER A 191 19.12 17.58 -1.89
CA SER A 191 17.85 16.96 -2.26
C SER A 191 17.63 15.69 -1.44
N GLU A 192 16.36 15.32 -1.29
CA GLU A 192 15.95 14.07 -0.65
C GLU A 192 14.76 13.51 -1.40
N THR A 193 14.75 12.19 -1.56
CA THR A 193 13.62 11.47 -2.12
C THR A 193 12.96 10.64 -1.04
N VAL A 194 11.65 10.85 -0.83
CA VAL A 194 10.82 10.02 0.04
C VAL A 194 9.89 9.17 -0.82
N THR A 195 9.95 7.85 -0.64
CA THR A 195 9.06 6.87 -1.28
C THR A 195 8.16 6.26 -0.22
N LEU A 196 6.88 6.15 -0.51
CA LEU A 196 5.88 5.57 0.39
C LEU A 196 4.76 4.90 -0.42
N TYR A 197 3.99 4.04 0.23
CA TYR A 197 2.86 3.35 -0.37
C TYR A 197 1.59 3.61 0.40
N PHE A 198 0.51 3.92 -0.31
CA PHE A 198 -0.83 3.90 0.26
C PHE A 198 -1.40 2.49 0.15
N GLY A 199 -1.73 1.89 1.29
CA GLY A 199 -2.57 0.71 1.36
C GLY A 199 -4.01 1.09 1.60
N TYR A 200 -4.94 0.31 1.03
CA TYR A 200 -6.37 0.48 1.27
C TYR A 200 -6.99 -0.88 1.53
N ASN A 201 -7.37 -1.13 2.78
CA ASN A 201 -8.04 -2.36 3.16
C ASN A 201 -9.55 -2.12 3.10
N ILE A 202 -10.30 -2.87 2.29
CA ILE A 202 -11.77 -2.74 2.19
C ILE A 202 -12.50 -3.61 3.23
N ALA A 203 -11.79 -4.55 3.87
CA ALA A 203 -12.39 -5.55 4.75
C ALA A 203 -12.20 -5.25 6.24
N SER A 204 -11.03 -4.73 6.64
CA SER A 204 -10.74 -4.47 8.05
C SER A 204 -9.82 -3.26 8.26
N LYS A 205 -9.73 -2.81 9.53
CA LYS A 205 -8.78 -1.77 9.94
C LYS A 205 -7.33 -2.24 9.98
N GLU A 206 -7.08 -3.53 9.75
CA GLU A 206 -5.73 -4.10 9.81
C GLU A 206 -4.90 -3.65 8.62
N ARG A 207 -3.63 -3.36 8.91
CA ARG A 207 -2.64 -3.01 7.88
C ARG A 207 -2.03 -4.30 7.38
N VAL A 208 -2.33 -4.68 6.14
CA VAL A 208 -1.73 -5.87 5.54
C VAL A 208 -0.32 -5.51 5.06
N PRO A 209 0.74 -6.19 5.53
CA PRO A 209 2.09 -6.00 5.02
C PRO A 209 2.08 -6.27 3.51
N LEU A 210 2.67 -5.37 2.74
CA LEU A 210 2.86 -5.63 1.31
C LEU A 210 3.84 -6.81 1.17
N PRO A 211 3.60 -7.75 0.23
CA PRO A 211 4.56 -8.81 -0.04
C PRO A 211 5.93 -8.20 -0.37
N PRO A 212 7.04 -8.87 -0.03
CA PRO A 212 8.37 -8.37 -0.34
C PRO A 212 8.47 -8.08 -1.83
N ILE A 213 8.85 -6.85 -2.17
CA ILE A 213 9.19 -6.49 -3.55
C ILE A 213 10.46 -7.25 -3.93
N SER A 214 10.32 -8.27 -4.76
CA SER A 214 11.45 -8.92 -5.43
C SER A 214 12.10 -7.87 -6.34
N GLY A 215 13.33 -7.48 -6.01
CA GLY A 215 14.19 -6.66 -6.85
C GLY A 215 14.74 -7.42 -8.05
#